data_AF-A0A7V9BGW8-F1
#
_entry.id   AF-A0A7V9BGW8-F1
#
_cell.length_a   1.000
_cell.length_b   1.000
_cell.length_c   1.000
_cell.angle_alpha   90.00
_cell.angle_beta   90.00
_cell.angle_gamma   90.00
#
_symmetry.space_group_name_H-M   'P 1'
#
loop_
_entity.id
_entity.type
_entity.pdbx_description
1 polymer ?
#
loop_
_entity_poly.entity_id
_entity_poly.type
_entity_poly.pdbx_seq_one_letter_code
_entity_poly.pdbx_strand_id
1 'polypeptide(L)'
;AAGLPLSGVLGKAEIMDFAHDGAVGGTYVGNPVAQAAALAVLDVIEAALERGLLLLKAGTYSNCIRVLCPLVITDAELDEALAVWEEALDSILA
;
A
#
# COMPACT_ATOMS: atom_id res chain seq x y z
N ALA A 1 -3.94 13.01 -9.02
CA ALA A 1 -2.88 12.45 -9.87
C ALA A 1 -2.57 11.04 -9.38
N ALA A 2 -3.19 10.00 -9.94
CA ALA A 2 -2.92 8.61 -9.56
C ALA A 2 -1.60 8.13 -10.21
N GLY A 3 -0.47 8.76 -9.86
CA GLY A 3 0.85 8.39 -10.37
C GLY A 3 1.20 8.87 -11.78
N LEU A 4 0.30 9.52 -12.53
CA LEU A 4 0.64 10.17 -13.80
C LEU A 4 1.08 11.63 -13.59
N PRO A 5 2.11 12.12 -14.32
CA PRO A 5 2.49 13.51 -14.31
C PRO A 5 1.36 14.36 -14.89
N LEU A 6 0.74 15.19 -14.05
CA LEU A 6 -0.36 16.08 -14.46
C LEU A 6 0.15 17.42 -15.01
N SER A 7 1.36 17.81 -14.66
CA SER A 7 1.98 19.04 -15.12
C SER A 7 3.50 18.96 -14.98
N GLY A 8 4.19 19.84 -15.72
CA GLY A 8 5.64 20.02 -15.64
C GLY A 8 5.97 21.50 -15.62
N VAL A 9 7.12 21.83 -15.04
CA VAL A 9 7.70 23.18 -15.09
C VAL A 9 8.95 23.11 -15.94
N LEU A 10 9.10 24.05 -16.87
CA LEU A 10 10.29 24.22 -17.68
C LEU A 10 11.05 25.45 -17.19
N GLY A 11 12.36 25.31 -17.01
CA GLY A 11 13.25 26.38 -16.57
C GLY A 11 14.60 26.30 -17.27
N LYS A 12 15.45 27.31 -17.05
CA LYS A 12 16.82 27.29 -17.57
C LYS A 12 17.61 26.14 -16.93
N ALA A 13 18.48 25.50 -17.71
CA ALA A 13 19.29 24.37 -17.26
C ALA A 13 20.05 24.67 -15.96
N GLU A 14 20.71 25.84 -15.88
CA GLU A 14 21.42 26.28 -14.67
C GLU A 14 20.57 26.33 -13.39
N ILE A 15 19.25 26.52 -13.53
CA ILE A 15 18.31 26.57 -12.41
C ILE A 15 17.75 25.17 -12.09
N MET A 16 17.46 24.36 -13.12
CA MET A 16 16.97 22.99 -12.94
C MET A 16 18.05 22.08 -12.38
N ASP A 17 19.29 22.22 -12.84
CA ASP A 17 20.44 21.41 -12.44
C ASP A 17 21.00 21.82 -11.06
N PHE A 18 20.63 23.00 -10.55
CA PHE A 18 20.94 23.42 -9.17
C PHE A 18 20.08 22.68 -8.14
N ALA A 19 18.90 22.18 -8.54
CA ALA A 19 18.02 21.47 -7.64
C ALA A 19 18.62 20.10 -7.29
N HIS A 20 19.05 19.93 -6.04
CA HIS A 20 19.45 18.63 -5.51
C HIS A 20 18.21 17.71 -5.40
N ASP A 21 18.43 16.40 -5.25
CA ASP A 21 17.35 15.42 -5.12
C ASP A 21 16.34 15.85 -4.03
N GLY A 22 15.06 15.95 -4.42
CA GLY A 22 13.96 16.41 -3.55
C GLY A 22 13.76 17.92 -3.45
N ALA A 23 14.63 18.75 -4.05
CA ALA A 23 14.52 20.21 -4.01
C ALA A 23 13.39 20.77 -4.90
N VAL A 24 13.02 20.06 -5.97
CA VAL A 24 11.80 20.35 -6.73
C VAL A 24 10.63 19.68 -6.03
N GLY A 25 10.00 20.42 -5.12
CA GLY A 25 8.89 19.95 -4.30
C GLY A 25 7.72 19.44 -5.14
N GLY A 26 7.58 18.12 -5.20
CA GLY A 26 6.38 17.40 -5.61
C GLY A 26 6.15 16.25 -4.64
N THR A 27 5.10 16.31 -3.83
CA THR A 27 4.83 15.33 -2.79
C THR A 27 4.44 13.98 -3.41
N TYR A 28 5.23 12.94 -3.15
CA TYR A 28 4.93 11.50 -3.39
C TYR A 28 5.09 10.92 -4.80
N VAL A 29 6.21 11.13 -5.49
CA VAL A 29 6.52 10.34 -6.70
C VAL A 29 6.90 8.91 -6.32
N GLY A 30 6.13 7.96 -6.86
CA GLY A 30 6.04 6.54 -6.48
C GLY A 30 7.37 5.80 -6.37
N ASN A 31 7.69 5.40 -5.14
CA ASN A 31 8.72 4.40 -4.89
C ASN A 31 8.28 3.06 -5.51
N PRO A 32 9.04 2.49 -6.46
CA PRO A 32 8.64 1.29 -7.20
C PRO A 32 8.46 0.06 -6.29
N VAL A 33 9.24 -0.03 -5.22
CA VAL A 33 9.09 -1.10 -4.21
C VAL A 33 7.80 -0.89 -3.42
N ALA A 34 7.49 0.34 -3.01
CA ALA A 34 6.25 0.65 -2.31
C ALA A 34 5.02 0.42 -3.20
N GLN A 35 5.12 0.69 -4.50
CA GLN A 35 4.06 0.40 -5.47
C GLN A 35 3.85 -1.10 -5.66
N ALA A 36 4.92 -1.88 -5.83
CA ALA A 36 4.82 -3.34 -5.91
C ALA A 36 4.18 -3.93 -4.64
N ALA A 37 4.60 -3.45 -3.46
CA ALA A 37 4.00 -3.84 -2.20
C ALA A 37 2.53 -3.42 -2.08
N ALA A 38 2.16 -2.23 -2.56
CA ALA A 38 0.77 -1.77 -2.55
C ALA A 38 -0.14 -2.62 -3.44
N LEU A 39 0.36 -3.11 -4.59
CA LEU A 39 -0.37 -4.07 -5.43
C LEU A 39 -0.57 -5.39 -4.70
N ALA A 40 0.49 -5.98 -4.13
CA ALA A 40 0.38 -7.20 -3.35
C ALA A 40 -0.59 -7.06 -2.16
N VAL A 41 -0.61 -5.90 -1.48
CA VAL A 41 -1.58 -5.60 -0.41
C VAL A 41 -3.01 -5.59 -0.93
N LEU A 42 -3.27 -5.06 -2.12
CA LEU A 42 -4.60 -5.08 -2.72
C LEU A 42 -5.05 -6.51 -3.02
N ASP A 43 -4.17 -7.31 -3.63
CA ASP A 43 -4.45 -8.70 -3.99
C ASP A 43 -4.74 -9.56 -2.75
N VAL A 44 -3.96 -9.38 -1.67
CA VAL A 44 -4.20 -10.07 -0.39
C VAL A 44 -5.52 -9.64 0.26
N ILE A 45 -5.87 -8.35 0.21
CA ILE A 45 -7.15 -7.86 0.76
C ILE A 45 -8.33 -8.45 -0.02
N GLU A 46 -8.23 -8.56 -1.34
CA GLU A 46 -9.26 -9.19 -2.17
C GLU A 46 -9.40 -10.68 -1.86
N ALA A 47 -8.29 -11.42 -1.80
CA ALA A 47 -8.28 -12.84 -1.44
C ALA A 47 -8.85 -13.10 -0.04
N ALA A 48 -8.52 -12.25 0.95
CA ALA A 48 -9.08 -12.34 2.29
C ALA A 48 -10.59 -12.06 2.30
N LEU A 49 -11.05 -11.05 1.54
CA LEU A 49 -12.46 -10.69 1.44
C LEU A 49 -13.29 -11.82 0.84
N GLU A 50 -12.81 -12.47 -0.21
CA GLU A 50 -13.46 -13.65 -0.82
C GLU A 50 -13.64 -14.81 0.17
N ARG A 51 -12.75 -14.90 1.16
CA ARG A 51 -12.78 -15.90 2.25
C ARG A 51 -13.53 -15.43 3.49
N GLY A 52 -14.13 -14.23 3.46
CA GLY A 52 -14.95 -13.70 4.54
C GLY A 52 -14.20 -12.84 5.57
N LEU A 53 -12.93 -12.52 5.36
CA LEU A 53 -12.15 -11.68 6.26
C LEU A 53 -12.03 -10.24 5.72
N LEU A 54 -12.59 -9.27 6.45
CA LEU A 54 -12.48 -7.86 6.10
C LEU A 54 -11.17 -7.26 6.62
N LEU A 55 -10.27 -6.93 5.69
CA LEU A 55 -9.00 -6.24 5.98
C LEU A 55 -9.00 -4.80 5.46
N LEU A 56 -8.20 -3.94 6.09
CA LEU A 56 -8.07 -2.54 5.70
C LEU A 56 -6.67 -2.25 5.18
N LYS A 57 -6.59 -1.44 4.13
CA LYS A 57 -5.33 -0.83 3.67
C LYS A 57 -5.03 0.42 4.49
N ALA A 58 -3.74 0.65 4.76
CA ALA A 58 -3.25 1.85 5.42
C ALA A 58 -1.88 2.29 4.89
N GLY A 59 -1.41 3.43 5.41
CA GLY A 59 -0.12 4.01 5.08
C GLY A 59 -0.16 4.94 3.86
N THR A 60 0.76 5.89 3.81
CA THR A 60 0.84 6.92 2.74
C THR A 60 0.94 6.30 1.35
N TYR A 61 1.58 5.14 1.24
CA TYR A 61 1.75 4.42 -0.02
C TYR A 61 0.81 3.23 -0.20
N SER A 62 -0.17 3.05 0.69
CA SER A 62 -1.13 1.93 0.60
C SER A 62 -0.49 0.54 0.66
N ASN A 63 0.72 0.44 1.21
CA ASN A 63 1.55 -0.77 1.24
C ASN A 63 1.55 -1.47 2.61
N CYS A 64 0.58 -1.13 3.47
CA CYS A 64 0.40 -1.78 4.77
C CYS A 64 -1.02 -2.30 4.91
N ILE A 65 -1.17 -3.49 5.49
CA ILE A 65 -2.46 -4.01 5.98
C ILE A 65 -2.62 -3.58 7.44
N ARG A 66 -3.76 -3.00 7.76
CA ARG A 66 -4.16 -2.60 9.11
C ARG A 66 -5.25 -3.54 9.61
N VAL A 67 -5.03 -4.05 10.81
CA VAL A 67 -6.00 -4.85 11.55
C VAL A 67 -6.61 -3.98 12.64
N LEU A 68 -7.95 -3.93 12.66
CA LEU A 68 -8.74 -3.30 13.72
C LEU A 68 -9.78 -4.32 14.19
N CYS A 69 -9.33 -5.32 14.96
CA CYS A 69 -10.27 -6.24 15.59
C CYS A 69 -11.00 -5.54 16.76
N PRO A 70 -12.26 -5.90 17.02
CA PRO A 70 -12.97 -5.41 18.19
C PRO A 70 -12.34 -5.97 19.47
N LEU A 71 -12.32 -5.18 20.55
CA LEU A 71 -11.78 -5.61 21.85
C LEU A 71 -12.56 -6.76 22.50
N VAL A 72 -13.73 -7.10 21.95
CA VAL A 72 -14.62 -8.17 22.41
C VAL A 72 -14.56 -9.42 21.52
N ILE A 73 -13.64 -9.48 20.54
CA ILE A 73 -13.42 -10.67 19.74
C ILE A 73 -13.02 -11.85 20.64
N THR A 74 -13.51 -13.04 20.35
CA THR A 74 -13.09 -14.25 21.05
C THR A 74 -11.80 -14.81 20.47
N ASP A 75 -11.06 -15.60 21.25
CA ASP A 75 -9.83 -16.25 20.77
C ASP A 75 -10.12 -17.15 19.56
N ALA A 76 -11.26 -17.85 19.55
CA ALA A 76 -11.66 -18.73 18.45
C ALA A 76 -11.94 -17.94 17.14
N GLU A 77 -12.62 -16.80 17.22
CA GLU A 77 -12.85 -15.93 16.06
C GLU A 77 -11.54 -15.30 15.56
N LEU A 78 -10.63 -14.97 16.49
CA LEU A 78 -9.31 -14.46 16.13
C LEU A 78 -8.47 -15.52 15.42
N ASP A 79 -8.48 -16.76 15.90
CA ASP A 79 -7.77 -17.88 15.28
C ASP A 79 -8.31 -18.17 13.87
N GLU A 80 -9.63 -18.15 13.68
CA GLU A 80 -10.26 -18.27 12.36
C GLU A 80 -9.80 -17.15 11.42
N ALA A 81 -9.81 -15.90 11.89
CA ALA A 81 -9.36 -14.76 11.10
C ALA A 81 -7.88 -14.85 10.72
N LEU A 82 -7.01 -15.31 11.64
CA LEU A 82 -5.58 -15.49 11.38
C LEU A 82 -5.33 -16.62 10.36
N ALA A 83 -6.10 -17.73 10.43
CA ALA A 83 -6.00 -18.81 9.46
C ALA A 83 -6.39 -18.35 8.05
N VAL A 84 -7.51 -17.62 7.91
CA VAL A 84 -7.92 -17.03 6.62
C VAL A 84 -6.86 -16.06 6.09
N TRP A 85 -6.22 -15.29 6.97
CA TRP A 85 -5.16 -14.38 6.58
C TRP A 85 -3.92 -15.12 6.07
N GLU A 86 -3.48 -16.18 6.76
CA GLU A 86 -2.37 -17.02 6.31
C GLU A 86 -2.64 -17.61 4.92
N GLU A 87 -3.81 -18.19 4.70
CA GLU A 87 -4.21 -18.73 3.39
C GLU A 87 -4.24 -17.66 2.29
N ALA A 88 -4.70 -16.45 2.61
CA ALA A 88 -4.71 -15.34 1.64
C ALA A 88 -3.28 -14.90 1.28
N LEU A 89 -2.39 -14.79 2.26
CA LEU A 89 -0.98 -14.45 2.04
C LEU A 89 -0.29 -15.50 1.18
N ASP A 90 -0.45 -16.79 1.52
CA ASP A 90 0.14 -17.89 0.77
C ASP A 90 -0.35 -17.91 -0.68
N SER A 91 -1.62 -17.60 -0.94
CA SER A 91 -2.15 -17.60 -2.31
C SER A 91 -1.54 -16.51 -3.22
N ILE A 92 -0.98 -15.44 -2.63
CA ILE A 92 -0.43 -14.30 -3.38
C ILE A 92 1.10 -14.27 -3.37
N LEU A 93 1.73 -14.70 -2.27
CA LEU A 93 3.17 -14.52 -2.02
C LEU A 93 4.00 -15.80 -2.15
N ALA A 94 3.38 -16.98 -2.25
CA ALA A 94 4.07 -18.26 -2.41
C ALA A 94 4.60 -18.50 -3.83
#